data_AF-A0A936BUU6-F1
#
_entry.id   AF-A0A936BUU6-F1
#
_cell.length_a   1.000
_cell.length_b   1.000
_cell.length_c   1.000
_cell.angle_alpha   90.00
_cell.angle_beta   90.00
_cell.angle_gamma   90.00
#
_symmetry.space_group_name_H-M   'P 1'
#
loop_
_entity.id
_entity.type
_entity.pdbx_description
1 polymer ?
#
loop_
_entity_poly.entity_id
_entity_poly.type
_entity_poly.pdbx_seq_one_letter_code
_entity_poly.pdbx_strand_id
1 'polypeptide(L)'
;MRRFAQLYQALDQSNATGDKLAALVEYFRSAPPADAAWAVAFLVGRRPRRVISAPLLRTWAAEEAGVTEWLFEECYHQVGDLGETIALLLPPHGTGALEAPLAEWVEQRLLALPRMTVAEQRELLVGTWRALDADESASSGTSSSRAASASASPLGS
;
A
#
# COMPACT_ATOMS: atom_id res chain seq x y z
N MET A 1 -7.76 4.64 -6.42
CA MET A 1 -6.99 4.54 -5.17
C MET A 1 -5.96 5.66 -5.02
N ARG A 2 -5.03 5.87 -5.96
CA ARG A 2 -3.97 6.92 -5.85
C ARG A 2 -4.48 8.33 -5.52
N ARG A 3 -5.50 8.83 -6.24
CA ARG A 3 -6.11 10.16 -5.98
C ARG A 3 -6.69 10.28 -4.57
N PHE A 4 -7.29 9.20 -4.07
CA PHE A 4 -7.91 9.19 -2.75
C PHE A 4 -6.86 9.17 -1.63
N ALA A 5 -5.77 8.42 -1.80
CA ALA A 5 -4.63 8.46 -0.89
C ALA A 5 -4.00 9.85 -0.81
N GLN A 6 -3.81 10.52 -1.96
CA GLN A 6 -3.34 11.91 -2.03
C GLN A 6 -4.27 12.89 -1.32
N LEU A 7 -5.60 12.74 -1.49
CA LEU A 7 -6.57 13.53 -0.74
C LEU A 7 -6.39 13.34 0.77
N TYR A 8 -6.32 12.08 1.23
CA TYR A 8 -6.21 11.79 2.66
C TYR A 8 -4.93 12.38 3.26
N GLN A 9 -3.81 12.25 2.54
CA GLN A 9 -2.53 12.85 2.92
C GLN A 9 -2.62 14.39 2.99
N ALA A 10 -3.24 15.05 2.00
CA ALA A 10 -3.41 16.49 2.01
C ALA A 10 -4.30 16.98 3.18
N LEU A 11 -5.31 16.19 3.55
CA LEU A 11 -6.19 16.49 4.68
C LEU A 11 -5.51 16.33 6.04
N ASP A 12 -4.64 15.32 6.16
CA ASP A 12 -3.90 15.00 7.38
C ASP A 12 -2.77 16.00 7.64
N GLN A 13 -2.05 16.40 6.59
CA GLN A 13 -0.91 17.33 6.69
C GLN A 13 -1.32 18.79 6.92
N SER A 14 -2.57 19.16 6.62
CA SER A 14 -3.04 20.54 6.77
C SER A 14 -3.74 20.78 8.11
N ASN A 15 -3.51 21.97 8.68
CA ASN A 15 -4.28 22.49 9.82
C ASN A 15 -5.24 23.62 9.43
N ALA A 16 -5.17 24.13 8.20
CA ALA A 16 -5.99 25.25 7.73
C ALA A 16 -7.27 24.75 7.05
N THR A 17 -8.42 25.28 7.47
CA THR A 17 -9.73 24.93 6.88
C THR A 17 -9.79 25.22 5.38
N GLY A 18 -9.15 26.31 4.92
CA GLY A 18 -9.10 26.68 3.51
C GLY A 18 -8.41 25.65 2.64
N ASP A 19 -7.25 25.15 3.07
CA ASP A 19 -6.47 24.15 2.33
C ASP A 19 -7.20 22.81 2.28
N LYS A 20 -7.82 22.40 3.40
CA LYS A 20 -8.66 21.18 3.43
C LYS A 20 -9.83 21.29 2.46
N LEU A 21 -10.49 22.45 2.40
CA LEU A 21 -11.58 22.69 1.46
C LEU A 21 -11.08 22.64 0.01
N ALA A 22 -9.93 23.25 -0.29
CA ALA A 22 -9.34 23.22 -1.62
C ALA A 22 -9.02 21.79 -2.06
N ALA A 23 -8.43 20.97 -1.19
CA ALA A 23 -8.14 19.56 -1.47
C ALA A 23 -9.40 18.75 -1.76
N LEU A 24 -10.47 18.95 -0.96
CA LEU A 24 -11.76 18.29 -1.19
C LEU A 24 -12.37 18.70 -2.54
N VAL A 25 -12.40 20.00 -2.85
CA VAL A 25 -12.93 20.52 -4.11
C VAL A 25 -12.17 19.94 -5.30
N GLU A 26 -10.84 19.93 -5.25
CA GLU A 26 -10.01 19.41 -6.32
C GLU A 26 -10.26 17.91 -6.57
N TYR A 27 -10.34 17.13 -5.49
CA TYR A 27 -10.66 15.71 -5.60
C TYR A 27 -12.04 15.49 -6.23
N PHE A 28 -13.09 16.16 -5.74
CA PHE A 28 -14.46 15.91 -6.21
C PHE A 28 -14.75 16.47 -7.61
N ARG A 29 -13.94 17.41 -8.12
CA ARG A 29 -14.03 17.87 -9.52
C ARG A 29 -13.54 16.83 -10.52
N SER A 30 -12.55 16.02 -10.14
CA SER A 30 -11.85 15.12 -11.06
C SER A 30 -12.15 13.64 -10.81
N ALA A 31 -12.67 13.29 -9.63
CA ALA A 31 -12.99 11.91 -9.29
C ALA A 31 -14.20 11.38 -10.09
N PRO A 32 -14.13 10.13 -10.61
CA PRO A 32 -15.30 9.44 -11.14
C PRO A 32 -16.44 9.38 -10.11
N PRO A 33 -17.72 9.41 -10.52
CA PRO A 33 -18.86 9.44 -9.58
C PRO A 33 -18.86 8.31 -8.55
N ALA A 34 -18.45 7.09 -8.93
CA ALA A 34 -18.36 5.95 -8.01
C ALA A 34 -17.26 6.14 -6.95
N ASP A 35 -16.09 6.63 -7.34
CA ASP A 35 -14.98 6.95 -6.43
C ASP A 35 -15.36 8.11 -5.49
N ALA A 36 -16.09 9.12 -6.00
CA ALA A 36 -16.59 10.22 -5.21
C ALA A 36 -17.58 9.75 -4.13
N ALA A 37 -18.52 8.86 -4.48
CA ALA A 37 -19.48 8.31 -3.53
C ALA A 37 -18.79 7.56 -2.38
N TRP A 38 -17.81 6.71 -2.70
CA TRP A 38 -17.03 5.99 -1.68
C TRP A 38 -16.15 6.93 -0.84
N ALA A 39 -15.52 7.93 -1.45
CA ALA A 39 -14.74 8.92 -0.72
C ALA A 39 -15.60 9.69 0.30
N VAL A 40 -16.79 10.15 -0.09
CA VAL A 40 -17.74 10.79 0.84
C VAL A 40 -18.09 9.84 1.98
N ALA A 41 -18.42 8.58 1.67
CA ALA A 41 -18.76 7.59 2.69
C ALA A 41 -17.64 7.46 3.75
N PHE A 42 -16.39 7.35 3.32
CA PHE A 42 -15.24 7.26 4.23
C PHE A 42 -15.02 8.55 5.04
N LEU A 43 -15.12 9.71 4.40
CA LEU A 43 -14.90 11.01 5.04
C LEU A 43 -15.93 11.31 6.14
N VAL A 44 -17.18 10.86 5.97
CA VAL A 44 -18.22 10.98 7.01
C VAL A 44 -18.19 9.84 8.04
N GLY A 45 -17.14 9.01 8.02
CA GLY A 45 -16.90 7.96 9.01
C GLY A 45 -17.61 6.63 8.74
N ARG A 46 -18.21 6.42 7.56
CA ARG A 46 -18.75 5.10 7.20
C ARG A 46 -17.60 4.19 6.82
N ARG A 47 -17.39 3.14 7.61
CA ARG A 47 -16.39 2.11 7.34
C ARG A 47 -17.09 0.77 7.13
N PRO A 48 -16.69 -0.02 6.11
CA PRO A 48 -17.08 -1.42 6.01
C PRO A 48 -16.78 -2.15 7.32
N ARG A 49 -17.68 -3.03 7.73
CA ARG A 49 -17.52 -3.81 8.96
C ARG A 49 -16.21 -4.57 8.90
N ARG A 50 -15.43 -4.56 9.98
CA ARG A 50 -14.09 -5.18 10.04
C ARG A 50 -14.18 -6.62 9.52
N VAL A 51 -13.43 -6.89 8.45
CA VAL A 51 -13.59 -8.13 7.68
C VAL A 51 -12.59 -9.21 8.09
N ILE A 52 -11.40 -8.80 8.55
CA ILE A 52 -10.30 -9.68 8.92
C ILE A 52 -9.98 -9.46 10.40
N SER A 53 -9.72 -10.56 11.12
CA SER A 53 -9.36 -10.48 12.53
C SER A 53 -7.99 -9.84 12.70
N ALA A 54 -7.84 -9.02 13.75
CA ALA A 54 -6.56 -8.38 14.05
C ALA A 54 -5.40 -9.37 14.28
N PRO A 55 -5.59 -10.53 14.95
CA PRO A 55 -4.53 -11.52 15.09
C PRO A 55 -3.98 -12.03 13.75
N LEU A 56 -4.86 -12.37 12.80
CA LEU A 56 -4.41 -12.85 11.49
C LEU A 56 -3.59 -11.80 10.74
N LEU A 57 -4.04 -10.53 10.77
CA LEU A 57 -3.29 -9.44 10.16
C LEU A 57 -1.88 -9.29 10.76
N ARG A 58 -1.74 -9.42 12.08
CA ARG A 58 -0.43 -9.35 12.74
C ARG A 58 0.48 -10.49 12.29
N THR A 59 -0.02 -11.71 12.31
CA THR A 59 0.74 -12.89 11.88
C THR A 59 1.23 -12.73 10.44
N TRP A 60 0.34 -12.38 9.51
CA TRP A 60 0.72 -12.26 8.10
C TRP A 60 1.68 -11.10 7.85
N ALA A 61 1.51 -9.97 8.54
CA ALA A 61 2.42 -8.84 8.39
C ALA A 61 3.79 -9.12 8.98
N ALA A 62 3.88 -9.81 10.14
CA ALA A 62 5.14 -10.23 10.73
C ALA A 62 5.90 -11.20 9.80
N GLU A 63 5.18 -12.19 9.24
CA GLU A 63 5.72 -13.13 8.25
C GLU A 63 6.27 -12.39 7.01
N GLU A 64 5.51 -11.44 6.46
CA GLU A 64 5.89 -10.71 5.26
C GLU A 64 7.05 -9.73 5.50
N ALA A 65 7.11 -9.11 6.69
CA ALA A 65 8.20 -8.25 7.10
C ALA A 65 9.47 -9.04 7.51
N GLY A 66 9.39 -10.37 7.62
CA GLY A 66 10.52 -11.20 8.06
C GLY A 66 10.90 -10.99 9.53
N VAL A 67 9.95 -10.53 10.36
CA VAL A 67 10.16 -10.29 11.79
C VAL A 67 9.42 -11.33 12.63
N THR A 68 9.96 -11.64 13.79
CA THR A 68 9.28 -12.52 14.76
C THR A 68 8.11 -11.80 15.43
N GLU A 69 7.11 -12.56 15.86
CA GLU A 69 5.86 -12.03 16.46
C GLU A 69 6.12 -11.06 17.62
N TRP A 70 7.09 -11.37 18.47
CA TRP A 70 7.50 -10.51 19.59
C TRP A 70 7.93 -9.09 19.13
N LEU A 71 8.53 -8.95 17.94
CA LEU A 71 9.05 -7.66 17.44
C LEU A 71 7.89 -6.83 17.00
N PHE A 72 6.99 -7.52 16.28
CA PHE A 72 5.80 -6.93 15.76
C PHE A 72 4.97 -6.35 16.90
N GLU A 73 4.83 -7.10 18.00
CA GLU A 73 4.15 -6.64 19.20
C GLU A 73 4.83 -5.41 19.83
N GLU A 74 6.16 -5.40 19.94
CA GLU A 74 6.91 -4.26 20.46
C GLU A 74 6.73 -3.00 19.58
N CYS A 75 6.84 -3.16 18.26
CA CYS A 75 6.57 -2.10 17.29
C CYS A 75 5.13 -1.59 17.41
N TYR A 76 4.16 -2.51 17.51
CA TYR A 76 2.76 -2.16 17.69
C TYR A 76 2.52 -1.39 19.00
N HIS A 77 3.17 -1.79 20.09
CA HIS A 77 3.08 -1.09 21.37
C HIS A 77 3.64 0.35 21.28
N GLN A 78 4.71 0.53 20.51
CA GLN A 78 5.32 1.85 20.29
C GLN A 78 4.48 2.77 19.38
N VAL A 79 3.84 2.21 18.34
CA VAL A 79 3.09 2.98 17.33
C VAL A 79 1.63 3.21 17.76
N GLY A 80 0.99 2.22 18.37
CA GLY A 80 -0.39 2.30 18.85
C GLY A 80 -1.49 2.08 17.80
N ASP A 81 -1.15 2.05 16.50
CA ASP A 81 -2.06 1.69 15.41
C ASP A 81 -1.55 0.50 14.59
N LEU A 82 -2.43 -0.47 14.32
CA LEU A 82 -2.06 -1.68 13.60
C LEU A 82 -1.76 -1.39 12.12
N GLY A 83 -2.53 -0.51 11.48
CA GLY A 83 -2.33 -0.17 10.08
C GLY A 83 -0.99 0.53 9.87
N GLU A 84 -0.68 1.50 10.74
CA GLU A 84 0.60 2.21 10.74
C GLU A 84 1.78 1.28 11.04
N THR A 85 1.64 0.39 12.03
CA THR A 85 2.68 -0.61 12.34
C THR A 85 2.99 -1.49 11.12
N ILE A 86 1.95 -1.99 10.44
CA ILE A 86 2.11 -2.79 9.22
C ILE A 86 2.77 -1.96 8.12
N ALA A 87 2.31 -0.73 7.90
CA ALA A 87 2.86 0.15 6.87
C ALA A 87 4.34 0.49 7.08
N LEU A 88 4.80 0.58 8.33
CA LEU A 88 6.20 0.86 8.69
C LEU A 88 7.10 -0.38 8.65
N LEU A 89 6.57 -1.56 8.95
CA LEU A 89 7.34 -2.80 9.00
C LEU A 89 7.46 -3.50 7.65
N LEU A 90 6.45 -3.39 6.80
CA LEU A 90 6.52 -3.94 5.46
C LEU A 90 7.60 -3.21 4.65
N PRO A 91 8.29 -3.90 3.73
CA PRO A 91 9.30 -3.28 2.87
C PRO A 91 8.73 -2.07 2.12
N PRO A 92 9.59 -1.08 1.77
CA PRO A 92 9.16 0.11 1.04
C PRO A 92 8.41 -0.29 -0.22
N HIS A 93 7.34 0.45 -0.50
CA HIS A 93 6.41 0.11 -1.56
C HIS A 93 6.51 1.06 -2.75
N GLY A 94 6.56 0.51 -3.95
CA GLY A 94 6.16 1.20 -5.18
C GLY A 94 4.66 1.57 -5.24
N THR A 95 4.25 2.25 -6.33
CA THR A 95 2.89 2.83 -6.45
C THR A 95 1.96 2.06 -7.38
N GLY A 96 2.37 0.89 -7.88
CA GLY A 96 1.69 0.12 -8.93
C GLY A 96 0.32 -0.43 -8.51
N ALA A 97 0.18 -0.93 -7.27
CA ALA A 97 -1.13 -1.40 -6.76
C ALA A 97 -2.17 -0.28 -6.52
N LEU A 98 -1.78 1.00 -6.62
CA LEU A 98 -2.68 2.16 -6.44
C LEU A 98 -3.39 2.59 -7.74
N GLU A 99 -3.15 1.90 -8.86
CA GLU A 99 -3.73 2.27 -10.17
C GLU A 99 -5.24 1.99 -10.28
N ALA A 100 -5.75 1.00 -9.56
CA ALA A 100 -7.18 0.70 -9.57
C ALA A 100 -8.01 1.89 -9.01
N PRO A 101 -9.19 2.19 -9.57
CA PRO A 101 -10.16 3.13 -9.01
C PRO A 101 -10.53 2.78 -7.56
N LEU A 102 -10.89 3.80 -6.76
CA LEU A 102 -11.27 3.57 -5.35
C LEU A 102 -12.47 2.63 -5.26
N ALA A 103 -13.51 2.87 -6.06
CA ALA A 103 -14.74 2.08 -6.04
C ALA A 103 -14.45 0.62 -6.39
N GLU A 104 -13.65 0.37 -7.42
CA GLU A 104 -13.23 -0.97 -7.82
C GLU A 104 -12.51 -1.69 -6.68
N TRP A 105 -11.54 -1.01 -6.06
CA TRP A 105 -10.78 -1.59 -4.95
C TRP A 105 -11.69 -1.93 -3.76
N VAL A 106 -12.61 -1.04 -3.40
CA VAL A 106 -13.56 -1.27 -2.29
C VAL A 106 -14.50 -2.42 -2.61
N GLU A 107 -15.14 -2.40 -3.78
CA GLU A 107 -16.20 -3.35 -4.13
C GLU A 107 -15.66 -4.73 -4.44
N GLN A 108 -14.56 -4.82 -5.17
CA GLN A 108 -14.02 -6.09 -5.65
C GLN A 108 -13.02 -6.73 -4.68
N ARG A 109 -12.32 -5.93 -3.87
CA ARG A 109 -11.34 -6.45 -2.90
C ARG A 109 -11.90 -6.38 -1.48
N LEU A 110 -12.12 -5.18 -0.95
CA LEU A 110 -12.46 -4.99 0.46
C LEU A 110 -13.79 -5.66 0.86
N LEU A 111 -14.84 -5.47 0.07
CA LEU A 111 -16.17 -6.02 0.35
C LEU A 111 -16.31 -7.50 -0.01
N ALA A 112 -15.37 -8.05 -0.79
CA ALA A 112 -15.34 -9.47 -1.15
C ALA A 112 -14.71 -10.35 -0.05
N LEU A 113 -13.78 -9.78 0.73
CA LEU A 113 -13.08 -10.47 1.82
C LEU A 113 -13.96 -11.29 2.78
N PRO A 114 -15.17 -10.88 3.21
CA PRO A 114 -15.96 -11.67 4.17
C PRO A 114 -16.48 -12.99 3.59
N ARG A 115 -16.46 -13.14 2.27
CA ARG A 115 -16.92 -14.32 1.55
C ARG A 115 -15.78 -15.28 1.21
N MET A 116 -14.54 -14.88 1.47
CA MET A 116 -13.33 -15.65 1.19
C MET A 116 -12.95 -16.51 2.39
N THR A 117 -12.28 -17.62 2.11
CA THR A 117 -11.58 -18.43 3.11
C THR A 117 -10.37 -17.68 3.66
N VAL A 118 -9.87 -18.10 4.83
CA VAL A 118 -8.68 -17.48 5.46
C VAL A 118 -7.46 -17.52 4.54
N ALA A 119 -7.29 -18.59 3.76
CA ALA A 119 -6.20 -18.72 2.81
C ALA A 119 -6.30 -17.70 1.66
N GLU A 120 -7.49 -17.56 1.06
CA GLU A 120 -7.75 -16.57 0.01
C GLU A 120 -7.61 -15.13 0.51
N GLN A 121 -8.07 -14.85 1.74
CA GLN A 121 -7.87 -13.54 2.38
C GLN A 121 -6.39 -13.20 2.54
N ARG A 122 -5.58 -14.17 3.00
CA ARG A 122 -4.13 -14.01 3.13
C ARG A 122 -3.49 -13.75 1.78
N GLU A 123 -3.82 -14.55 0.77
CA GLU A 123 -3.28 -14.39 -0.58
C GLU A 123 -3.60 -13.02 -1.17
N LEU A 124 -4.85 -12.55 -1.06
CA LEU A 124 -5.26 -11.24 -1.55
C LEU A 124 -4.51 -10.10 -0.83
N LEU A 125 -4.40 -10.17 0.50
CA LEU A 125 -3.74 -9.12 1.29
C LEU A 125 -2.24 -9.08 1.05
N VAL A 126 -1.56 -10.22 1.20
CA VAL A 126 -0.11 -10.32 1.00
C VAL A 126 0.24 -9.99 -0.45
N GLY A 127 -0.55 -10.46 -1.41
CA GLY A 127 -0.41 -10.07 -2.81
C GLY A 127 -0.58 -8.57 -3.03
N THR A 128 -1.50 -7.92 -2.30
CA THR A 128 -1.67 -6.46 -2.36
C THR A 128 -0.46 -5.73 -1.76
N TRP A 129 0.09 -6.19 -0.64
CA TRP A 129 1.30 -5.62 -0.03
C TRP A 129 2.51 -5.72 -0.98
N ARG A 130 2.74 -6.88 -1.59
CA ARG A 130 3.82 -7.08 -2.57
C ARG A 130 3.64 -6.28 -3.86
N ALA A 131 2.40 -6.13 -4.31
CA ALA A 131 2.10 -5.33 -5.50
C ALA A 131 2.27 -3.82 -5.26
N LEU A 132 2.29 -3.40 -3.98
CA LEU A 132 2.78 -2.08 -3.63
C LEU A 132 4.31 -2.06 -3.86
N ASP A 133 5.11 -2.98 -3.31
CA ASP A 133 6.58 -3.09 -3.52
C ASP A 133 7.08 -3.10 -4.98
N ALA A 134 6.46 -3.90 -5.87
CA ALA A 134 7.03 -4.29 -7.17
C ALA A 134 7.39 -3.18 -8.21
N ASP A 135 7.04 -1.91 -7.98
CA ASP A 135 7.21 -0.83 -8.97
C ASP A 135 8.61 -0.16 -8.92
N GLU A 136 9.31 -0.23 -7.78
CA GLU A 136 10.63 0.42 -7.63
C GLU A 136 11.77 -0.44 -8.20
N SER A 137 11.65 -1.76 -8.11
CA SER A 137 12.64 -2.73 -8.62
C SER A 137 12.67 -2.77 -10.16
N ALA A 138 11.58 -2.39 -10.83
CA ALA A 138 11.51 -2.35 -12.29
C ALA A 138 12.24 -1.15 -12.90
N SER A 139 12.42 -0.05 -12.15
CA SER A 139 13.15 1.15 -12.63
C SER A 139 14.65 1.12 -12.34
N SER A 140 15.09 0.31 -11.37
CA SER A 140 16.50 0.20 -10.95
C SER A 140 17.30 -0.90 -11.66
N GLY A 141 16.68 -1.68 -12.56
CA GLY A 141 17.26 -2.85 -13.22
C GLY A 141 18.11 -2.62 -14.48
N THR A 142 18.42 -1.38 -14.88
CA THR A 142 19.25 -1.12 -16.09
C THR A 142 20.44 -0.21 -15.81
N SER A 143 21.35 -0.58 -14.90
CA SER A 143 22.74 -0.08 -14.88
C SER A 143 23.63 -0.89 -13.93
N SER A 144 23.97 -2.13 -14.29
CA SER A 144 25.29 -2.70 -13.98
C SER A 144 25.51 -4.00 -14.76
N SER A 145 25.72 -3.89 -16.08
CA SER A 145 26.41 -4.95 -16.84
C SER A 145 27.12 -4.33 -18.02
N ARG A 146 28.26 -3.70 -17.74
CA ARG A 146 29.30 -3.44 -18.74
C ARG A 146 30.57 -2.95 -18.05
N ALA A 147 31.55 -3.86 -17.91
CA ALA A 147 32.99 -3.62 -18.14
C ALA A 147 33.84 -4.60 -17.32
N ALA A 148 34.06 -5.80 -17.85
CA ALA A 148 35.28 -6.57 -17.59
C ALA A 148 35.41 -7.67 -18.66
N SER A 149 35.61 -7.25 -19.91
CA SER A 149 36.01 -8.15 -21.01
C SER A 149 36.79 -7.35 -22.06
N ALA A 150 38.04 -7.07 -21.73
CA ALA A 150 39.12 -6.68 -22.64
C ALA A 150 40.41 -6.79 -21.80
N SER A 151 41.51 -7.41 -22.20
CA SER A 151 41.89 -8.08 -23.43
C SER A 151 43.19 -8.81 -23.11
N ALA A 152 43.17 -10.14 -23.07
CA ALA A 152 44.40 -10.93 -23.10
C ALA A 152 44.82 -11.03 -24.58
N SER A 153 45.89 -10.34 -24.95
CA SER A 153 46.62 -10.62 -26.19
C SER A 153 47.89 -11.40 -25.83
N PRO A 154 48.15 -12.55 -26.47
CA PRO A 154 49.43 -13.26 -26.41
C PRO A 154 50.32 -12.89 -27.60
N LEU A 155 51.57 -13.41 -27.58
CA LEU A 155 52.65 -13.35 -28.60
C LEU A 155 53.59 -12.15 -28.38
N GLY A 156 54.90 -12.26 -28.20
CA GLY A 156 55.98 -13.17 -28.61
C GLY A 156 57.27 -12.30 -28.50
N SER A 157 58.49 -12.75 -28.27
CA SER A 157 59.23 -13.96 -28.63
C SER A 157 60.38 -14.17 -27.65
#